data_AF-A0A257PYG2-F1
#
_entry.id   AF-A0A257PYG2-F1
#
_cell.length_a   1.000
_cell.length_b   1.000
_cell.length_c   1.000
_cell.angle_alpha   90.00
_cell.angle_beta   90.00
_cell.angle_gamma   90.00
#
_symmetry.space_group_name_H-M   'P 1'
#
loop_
_entity.id
_entity.type
_entity.pdbx_description
1 polymer ?
#
loop_
_entity_poly.entity_id
_entity_poly.type
_entity_poly.pdbx_seq_one_letter_code
_entity_poly.pdbx_strand_id
1 'polypeptide(L)'
;MLSEMQTMGPQLSHIVPIQGRSADLARFSIVRITPELAPSLLAKKRSAGKRNAAAVNTYAQAMRSGEWVLNGMPIILSRNDVLLDGLQRLYACIDAQTPFVTVLVENVPDDTLHTIDQQRRRSFTGVLETRGVPRPAAVAGLLAKLIRYEDGTLTRGTSTPPWSRMERALEANRLEIETAVKFSFDHPARLLAESVRTPLSFMGLQADRTAIRRFLDAIAHPERFEANEPGVMIRRRLIEGRSDRAVRPHATALFAVCIKALNDTMTGKRSDAYTWSMPGQTARNAEPFPELEGYGGLRDVVKSSARKETEARLVHEAEAALTNPSVCAMTIETITPDRAEEYLAFNRGNRNIVQSHVAAMARDITNGQWMFNAQPICFARSGRLLNGQHRLSAVLEAGQPIEVVVMRGLPEEAFETYDKQAKKAPVVDEMFEEFGDKALISATAVLLWRRELKPAGQPNARPTASEVRDVIQAHPELMRLRGFARKMVRYGRSSAMVYAAYRVLRDDPTLGEVFLDRLETAANLPAGHVILRLRDRLIDLRKADQNAQIDEILGAWAKFRKNPRIPL
;
A
#
# COMPACT_ATOMS: atom_id res chain seq x y z
N MET A 1 20.13 55.04 -20.28
CA MET A 1 18.81 54.40 -20.37
C MET A 1 19.01 52.99 -20.89
N LEU A 2 18.97 51.98 -20.02
CA LEU A 2 18.93 50.58 -20.38
C LEU A 2 17.65 50.04 -19.74
N SER A 3 16.65 49.74 -20.56
CA SER A 3 15.32 49.32 -20.12
C SER A 3 15.28 47.82 -19.93
N GLU A 4 14.82 47.42 -18.75
CA GLU A 4 14.71 46.06 -18.23
C GLU A 4 14.10 45.06 -19.23
N MET A 5 14.84 43.98 -19.51
CA MET A 5 14.26 42.76 -20.07
C MET A 5 13.54 42.00 -18.96
N GLN A 6 12.20 42.03 -18.95
CA GLN A 6 11.42 41.14 -18.09
C GLN A 6 11.64 39.69 -18.50
N THR A 7 12.20 38.90 -17.58
CA THR A 7 12.41 37.46 -17.75
C THR A 7 11.09 36.71 -17.55
N MET A 8 10.41 36.38 -18.66
CA MET A 8 9.27 35.48 -18.62
C MET A 8 9.73 34.07 -18.25
N GLY A 9 9.38 33.61 -17.04
CA GLY A 9 9.55 32.23 -16.63
C GLY A 9 8.71 31.26 -17.48
N PRO A 10 9.00 29.94 -17.46
CA PRO A 10 8.30 28.96 -18.27
C PRO A 10 6.80 28.95 -17.93
N GLN A 11 5.98 29.45 -18.86
CA GLN A 11 4.55 29.60 -18.68
C GLN A 11 3.85 28.24 -18.58
N LEU A 12 3.00 28.09 -17.56
CA LEU A 12 2.01 27.02 -17.52
C LEU A 12 1.05 27.17 -18.71
N SER A 13 0.80 26.08 -19.45
CA SER A 13 -0.28 26.02 -20.42
C SER A 13 -1.64 25.89 -19.69
N HIS A 14 -2.62 26.70 -20.09
CA HIS A 14 -3.60 27.31 -19.18
C HIS A 14 -4.82 27.86 -19.96
N ILE A 15 -6.07 27.87 -19.46
CA ILE A 15 -6.69 27.25 -18.26
C ILE A 15 -8.15 26.89 -18.64
N VAL A 16 -8.76 25.87 -18.00
CA VAL A 16 -10.22 25.84 -17.78
C VAL A 16 -10.50 26.20 -16.32
N PRO A 17 -10.80 27.47 -16.00
CA PRO A 17 -11.13 27.86 -14.63
C PRO A 17 -12.59 27.48 -14.33
N ILE A 18 -12.81 26.63 -13.34
CA ILE A 18 -14.15 26.42 -12.77
C ILE A 18 -14.53 27.71 -12.04
N GLN A 19 -15.45 28.51 -12.59
CA GLN A 19 -15.92 29.72 -11.92
C GLN A 19 -16.70 29.37 -10.64
N GLY A 20 -16.27 29.88 -9.49
CA GLY A 20 -16.90 29.56 -8.21
C GLY A 20 -16.34 30.31 -6.99
N ARG A 21 -16.61 31.62 -6.91
CA ARG A 21 -16.43 32.49 -5.70
C ARG A 21 -14.97 32.74 -5.24
N SER A 22 -14.85 33.54 -4.17
CA SER A 22 -13.69 34.28 -3.60
C SER A 22 -12.25 33.83 -3.94
N ALA A 23 -11.31 34.78 -3.86
CA ALA A 23 -9.88 34.56 -3.97
C ALA A 23 -9.31 33.54 -2.96
N ASP A 24 -10.07 33.17 -1.93
CA ASP A 24 -9.71 32.20 -0.89
C ASP A 24 -10.02 30.73 -1.25
N LEU A 25 -10.72 30.46 -2.36
CA LEU A 25 -11.13 29.10 -2.73
C LEU A 25 -10.10 28.37 -3.61
N ALA A 26 -10.09 27.04 -3.50
CA ALA A 26 -9.17 26.19 -4.23
C ALA A 26 -9.44 26.24 -5.75
N ARG A 27 -8.39 26.47 -6.54
CA ARG A 27 -8.47 26.59 -8.00
C ARG A 27 -8.06 25.28 -8.66
N PHE A 28 -8.83 24.82 -9.64
CA PHE A 28 -8.60 23.55 -10.35
C PHE A 28 -8.34 23.82 -11.83
N SER A 29 -7.33 23.16 -12.39
CA SER A 29 -6.99 23.23 -13.82
C SER A 29 -6.46 21.89 -14.31
N ILE A 30 -6.56 21.62 -15.61
CA ILE A 30 -5.85 20.51 -16.27
C ILE A 30 -4.60 21.11 -16.91
N VAL A 31 -3.42 20.54 -16.62
CA VAL A 31 -2.12 21.07 -17.04
C VAL A 31 -1.22 19.95 -17.58
N ARG A 32 -0.30 20.34 -18.47
CA ARG A 32 0.78 19.48 -18.98
C ARG A 32 2.05 19.78 -18.19
N ILE A 33 2.47 18.86 -17.33
CA ILE A 33 3.74 18.95 -16.60
C ILE A 33 4.85 18.39 -17.49
N THR A 34 5.92 19.16 -17.67
CA THR A 34 7.09 18.76 -18.46
C THR A 34 8.32 18.53 -17.56
N PRO A 35 9.37 17.83 -18.04
CA PRO A 35 10.62 17.64 -17.28
C PRO A 35 11.31 18.95 -16.90
N GLU A 36 11.09 20.04 -17.64
CA GLU A 36 11.66 21.37 -17.41
C GLU A 36 10.85 22.16 -16.37
N LEU A 37 9.53 21.97 -16.34
CA LEU A 37 8.62 22.59 -15.36
C LEU A 37 8.67 21.86 -14.01
N ALA A 38 8.79 20.53 -13.99
CA ALA A 38 8.76 19.75 -12.76
C ALA A 38 9.76 20.20 -11.67
N PRO A 39 11.01 20.64 -11.98
CA PRO A 39 11.92 21.24 -11.00
C PRO A 39 11.37 22.46 -10.26
N SER A 40 10.60 23.36 -10.92
CA SER A 40 10.05 24.54 -10.25
C SER A 40 8.97 24.17 -9.23
N LEU A 41 8.16 23.14 -9.52
CA LEU A 41 7.19 22.57 -8.60
C LEU A 41 7.86 21.74 -7.49
N LEU A 42 9.02 21.14 -7.75
CA LEU A 42 9.83 20.44 -6.74
C LEU A 42 10.59 21.38 -5.81
N ALA A 43 10.93 22.59 -6.23
CA ALA A 43 11.51 23.62 -5.36
C ALA A 43 10.55 23.98 -4.21
N LYS A 44 9.24 23.91 -4.46
CA LYS A 44 8.14 24.14 -3.51
C LYS A 44 7.87 22.99 -2.53
N LYS A 45 8.68 21.93 -2.54
CA LYS A 45 8.49 20.78 -1.64
C LYS A 45 8.80 21.12 -0.18
N ARG A 46 8.01 20.57 0.76
CA ARG A 46 8.35 20.59 2.19
C ARG A 46 9.70 19.91 2.48
N SER A 47 10.40 20.35 3.52
CA SER A 47 11.68 19.78 3.97
C SER A 47 11.62 18.26 4.20
N ALA A 48 10.53 17.77 4.81
CA ALA A 48 10.29 16.35 5.03
C ALA A 48 9.98 15.53 3.75
N GLY A 49 9.75 16.17 2.61
CA GLY A 49 9.40 15.54 1.33
C GLY A 49 10.57 14.77 0.70
N LYS A 50 10.61 13.45 0.93
CA LYS A 50 11.66 12.55 0.39
C LYS A 50 11.23 11.81 -0.88
N ARG A 51 12.16 11.72 -1.84
CA ARG A 51 12.04 10.90 -3.05
C ARG A 51 11.99 9.41 -2.67
N ASN A 52 11.01 8.67 -3.19
CA ASN A 52 10.89 7.22 -3.02
C ASN A 52 11.24 6.53 -4.34
N ALA A 53 12.48 6.06 -4.48
CA ALA A 53 13.00 5.51 -5.73
C ALA A 53 12.13 4.41 -6.35
N ALA A 54 11.54 3.52 -5.54
CA ALA A 54 10.68 2.44 -6.04
C ALA A 54 9.36 2.95 -6.63
N ALA A 55 8.72 3.93 -5.97
CA ALA A 55 7.51 4.56 -6.46
C ALA A 55 7.79 5.43 -7.70
N VAL A 56 8.86 6.23 -7.67
CA VAL A 56 9.29 7.06 -8.80
C VAL A 56 9.58 6.20 -10.03
N ASN A 57 10.32 5.10 -9.89
CA ASN A 57 10.60 4.20 -11.02
C ASN A 57 9.32 3.59 -11.61
N THR A 58 8.33 3.26 -10.76
CA THR A 58 7.02 2.74 -11.21
C THR A 58 6.24 3.77 -12.02
N TYR A 59 6.23 5.04 -11.58
CA TYR A 59 5.63 6.13 -12.34
C TYR A 59 6.41 6.45 -13.62
N ALA A 60 7.74 6.47 -13.57
CA ALA A 60 8.58 6.79 -14.71
C ALA A 60 8.45 5.73 -15.81
N GLN A 61 8.38 4.45 -15.44
CA GLN A 61 8.06 3.36 -16.36
C GLN A 61 6.67 3.54 -16.99
N ALA A 62 5.66 3.93 -16.20
CA ALA A 62 4.31 4.18 -16.69
C ALA A 62 4.25 5.37 -17.67
N MET A 63 5.01 6.44 -17.42
CA MET A 63 5.10 7.60 -18.32
C MET A 63 5.80 7.22 -19.63
N ARG A 64 6.97 6.58 -19.58
CA ARG A 64 7.72 6.14 -20.79
C ARG A 64 6.95 5.14 -21.66
N SER A 65 6.00 4.40 -21.10
CA SER A 65 5.17 3.41 -21.81
C SER A 65 3.81 3.95 -22.27
N GLY A 66 3.48 5.21 -21.99
CA GLY A 66 2.15 5.76 -22.29
C GLY A 66 1.02 5.22 -21.40
N GLU A 67 1.33 4.41 -20.38
CA GLU A 67 0.37 3.87 -19.41
C GLU A 67 -0.11 4.92 -18.37
N TRP A 68 0.50 6.10 -18.32
CA TRP A 68 0.00 7.20 -17.48
C TRP A 68 -0.99 8.07 -18.25
N VAL A 69 -2.24 8.07 -17.81
CA VAL A 69 -3.34 8.83 -18.40
C VAL A 69 -3.91 9.85 -17.42
N LEU A 70 -4.66 10.84 -17.91
CA LEU A 70 -5.42 11.74 -17.05
C LEU A 70 -6.43 10.92 -16.22
N ASN A 71 -6.29 10.97 -14.91
CA ASN A 71 -6.99 10.08 -13.97
C ASN A 71 -7.58 10.81 -12.74
N GLY A 72 -7.59 12.13 -12.74
CA GLY A 72 -8.06 12.93 -11.60
C GLY A 72 -7.18 12.83 -10.35
N MET A 73 -5.95 12.30 -10.42
CA MET A 73 -4.98 12.41 -9.32
C MET A 73 -4.28 13.78 -9.44
N PRO A 74 -4.49 14.75 -8.53
CA PRO A 74 -3.96 16.09 -8.69
C PRO A 74 -2.48 16.21 -8.29
N ILE A 75 -1.76 17.16 -8.89
CA ILE A 75 -0.68 17.89 -8.22
C ILE A 75 -1.35 18.94 -7.33
N ILE A 76 -0.96 19.05 -6.06
CA ILE A 76 -1.62 19.97 -5.12
C ILE A 76 -0.58 20.96 -4.59
N LEU A 77 -0.84 22.25 -4.79
CA LEU A 77 -0.16 23.38 -4.19
C LEU A 77 -1.07 24.03 -3.14
N SER A 78 -0.46 24.44 -2.03
CA SER A 78 -1.16 25.10 -0.93
C SER A 78 -1.36 26.60 -1.17
N ARG A 79 -2.02 27.31 -0.26
CA ARG A 79 -2.14 28.79 -0.31
C ARG A 79 -0.78 29.47 -0.20
N ASN A 80 0.10 28.93 0.62
CA ASN A 80 1.48 29.39 0.82
C ASN A 80 2.47 28.81 -0.22
N ASP A 81 1.97 28.42 -1.39
CA ASP A 81 2.73 27.87 -2.52
C ASP A 81 3.53 26.59 -2.21
N VAL A 82 3.11 25.82 -1.19
CA VAL A 82 3.79 24.58 -0.77
C VAL A 82 3.22 23.36 -1.50
N LEU A 83 4.09 22.49 -2.03
CA LEU A 83 3.69 21.23 -2.66
C LEU A 83 3.18 20.21 -1.63
N LEU A 84 1.87 19.97 -1.63
CA LEU A 84 1.15 19.03 -0.75
C LEU A 84 1.03 17.61 -1.35
N ASP A 85 0.90 17.51 -2.67
CA ASP A 85 0.84 16.24 -3.40
C ASP A 85 1.44 16.34 -4.80
N GLY A 86 1.93 15.22 -5.33
CA GLY A 86 2.56 15.11 -6.65
C GLY A 86 4.04 14.78 -6.62
N LEU A 87 4.73 14.90 -5.47
CA LEU A 87 6.20 14.79 -5.34
C LEU A 87 6.84 13.64 -6.15
N GLN A 88 6.31 12.42 -6.03
CA GLN A 88 6.88 11.25 -6.71
C GLN A 88 6.59 11.23 -8.22
N ARG A 89 5.51 11.89 -8.68
CA ARG A 89 5.15 12.03 -10.09
C ARG A 89 5.97 13.12 -10.78
N LEU A 90 6.29 14.21 -10.07
CA LEU A 90 7.23 15.23 -10.55
C LEU A 90 8.64 14.65 -10.74
N TYR A 91 9.16 13.91 -9.75
CA TYR A 91 10.43 13.18 -9.93
C TYR A 91 10.37 12.15 -11.06
N ALA A 92 9.23 11.49 -11.26
CA ALA A 92 9.06 10.50 -12.31
C ALA A 92 9.03 11.12 -13.72
N CYS A 93 8.45 12.30 -13.89
CA CYS A 93 8.49 13.07 -15.13
C CYS A 93 9.93 13.40 -15.53
N ILE A 94 10.76 13.81 -14.57
CA ILE A 94 12.18 14.08 -14.76
C ILE A 94 12.94 12.79 -15.07
N ASP A 95 12.77 11.72 -14.29
CA ASP A 95 13.42 10.43 -14.55
C ASP A 95 13.01 9.83 -15.91
N ALA A 96 11.74 10.00 -16.31
CA ALA A 96 11.20 9.51 -17.56
C ALA A 96 11.71 10.31 -18.77
N GLN A 97 12.01 11.60 -18.60
CA GLN A 97 12.12 12.59 -19.67
C GLN A 97 10.85 12.57 -20.54
N THR A 98 9.68 12.52 -19.90
CA THR A 98 8.38 12.39 -20.57
C THR A 98 7.37 13.31 -19.89
N PRO A 99 6.74 14.26 -20.61
CA PRO A 99 5.70 15.10 -20.04
C PRO A 99 4.43 14.29 -19.76
N PHE A 100 3.58 14.77 -18.84
CA PHE A 100 2.31 14.13 -18.53
C PHE A 100 1.20 15.15 -18.24
N VAL A 101 -0.03 14.81 -18.61
CA VAL A 101 -1.21 15.60 -18.28
C VAL A 101 -1.78 15.17 -16.92
N THR A 102 -2.22 16.15 -16.13
CA THR A 102 -2.73 15.96 -14.77
C THR A 102 -3.65 17.10 -14.38
N VAL A 103 -4.46 16.90 -13.33
CA VAL A 103 -5.07 18.02 -12.61
C VAL A 103 -3.98 18.73 -11.80
N LEU A 104 -4.00 20.06 -11.78
CA LEU A 104 -3.32 20.91 -10.82
C LEU A 104 -4.38 21.59 -9.95
N VAL A 105 -4.16 21.55 -8.64
CA VAL A 105 -4.99 22.25 -7.65
C VAL A 105 -4.12 23.23 -6.90
N GLU A 106 -4.56 24.48 -6.84
CA GLU A 106 -3.87 25.57 -6.16
C GLU A 106 -4.75 26.15 -5.04
N ASN A 107 -4.16 26.95 -4.15
CA ASN A 107 -4.89 27.67 -3.10
C ASN A 107 -5.62 26.76 -2.08
N VAL A 108 -5.10 25.55 -1.87
CA VAL A 108 -5.61 24.61 -0.87
C VAL A 108 -5.06 24.97 0.52
N PRO A 109 -5.87 25.01 1.60
CA PRO A 109 -5.36 25.27 2.95
C PRO A 109 -4.27 24.27 3.38
N ASP A 110 -3.22 24.77 4.02
CA ASP A 110 -1.98 24.03 4.31
C ASP A 110 -2.19 22.81 5.25
N ASP A 111 -3.25 22.84 6.03
CA ASP A 111 -3.68 21.86 7.04
C ASP A 111 -4.55 20.73 6.47
N THR A 112 -5.10 20.85 5.25
CA THR A 112 -5.90 19.82 4.54
C THR A 112 -5.19 18.48 4.29
N LEU A 113 -3.88 18.40 4.54
CA LEU A 113 -3.04 17.23 4.29
C LEU A 113 -3.56 15.90 4.85
N HIS A 114 -4.44 15.94 5.86
CA HIS A 114 -5.00 14.76 6.50
C HIS A 114 -6.29 14.24 5.85
N THR A 115 -7.03 15.06 5.09
CA THR A 115 -8.13 14.61 4.22
C THR A 115 -7.63 14.22 2.83
N ILE A 116 -6.52 14.82 2.40
CA ILE A 116 -5.78 14.43 1.20
C ILE A 116 -5.15 13.03 1.39
N ASP A 117 -5.26 12.19 0.36
CA ASP A 117 -4.58 10.89 0.24
C ASP A 117 -5.01 9.76 1.20
N GLN A 118 -6.29 9.78 1.62
CA GLN A 118 -6.91 8.62 2.30
C GLN A 118 -7.21 7.43 1.34
N GLN A 119 -6.82 7.52 0.07
CA GLN A 119 -6.98 6.46 -0.92
C GLN A 119 -6.06 5.28 -0.60
N ARG A 120 -6.64 4.18 -0.11
CA ARG A 120 -5.94 2.88 -0.09
C ARG A 120 -5.56 2.52 -1.53
N ARG A 121 -4.38 1.93 -1.78
CA ARG A 121 -4.07 1.26 -3.06
C ARG A 121 -5.13 0.18 -3.34
N ARG A 122 -5.76 0.23 -4.51
CA ARG A 122 -6.50 -0.90 -5.08
C ARG A 122 -5.47 -1.99 -5.45
N SER A 123 -5.95 -3.19 -5.66
CA SER A 123 -5.14 -4.34 -6.08
C SER A 123 -5.91 -5.11 -7.15
N PHE A 124 -5.22 -5.77 -8.07
CA PHE A 124 -5.87 -6.57 -9.10
C PHE A 124 -6.79 -7.63 -8.48
N THR A 125 -6.32 -8.26 -7.40
CA THR A 125 -7.13 -9.12 -6.53
C THR A 125 -8.46 -8.47 -6.09
N GLY A 126 -8.45 -7.21 -5.66
CA GLY A 126 -9.68 -6.51 -5.26
C GLY A 126 -10.62 -6.18 -6.42
N VAL A 127 -10.10 -6.02 -7.64
CA VAL A 127 -10.92 -5.92 -8.86
C VAL A 127 -11.61 -7.26 -9.13
N LEU A 128 -10.85 -8.36 -9.08
CA LEU A 128 -11.36 -9.72 -9.26
C LEU A 128 -12.39 -10.12 -8.20
N GLU A 129 -12.16 -9.75 -6.92
CA GLU A 129 -13.14 -9.90 -5.83
C GLU A 129 -14.48 -9.26 -6.18
N THR A 130 -14.45 -8.03 -6.71
CA THR A 130 -15.68 -7.28 -7.05
C THR A 130 -16.39 -7.85 -8.28
N ARG A 131 -15.66 -8.47 -9.20
CA ARG A 131 -16.22 -9.19 -10.35
C ARG A 131 -16.73 -10.60 -10.01
N GLY A 132 -16.69 -11.00 -8.73
CA GLY A 132 -17.12 -12.33 -8.28
C GLY A 132 -16.20 -13.48 -8.70
N VAL A 133 -14.97 -13.18 -9.14
CA VAL A 133 -14.03 -14.20 -9.64
C VAL A 133 -13.56 -15.10 -8.49
N PRO A 134 -13.69 -16.43 -8.58
CA PRO A 134 -13.29 -17.34 -7.52
C PRO A 134 -11.76 -17.33 -7.32
N ARG A 135 -11.32 -17.45 -6.05
CA ARG A 135 -9.89 -17.44 -5.65
C ARG A 135 -9.10 -16.26 -6.26
N PRO A 136 -9.56 -15.00 -6.10
CA PRO A 136 -9.03 -13.85 -6.84
C PRO A 136 -7.54 -13.55 -6.56
N ALA A 137 -7.03 -13.92 -5.38
CA ALA A 137 -5.61 -13.81 -5.05
C ALA A 137 -4.74 -14.80 -5.85
N ALA A 138 -5.23 -16.03 -6.08
CA ALA A 138 -4.53 -17.06 -6.84
C ALA A 138 -4.53 -16.71 -8.35
N VAL A 139 -5.66 -16.26 -8.88
CA VAL A 139 -5.77 -15.77 -10.27
C VAL A 139 -4.81 -14.60 -10.52
N ALA A 140 -4.80 -13.59 -9.65
CA ALA A 140 -3.87 -12.48 -9.75
C ALA A 140 -2.39 -12.91 -9.65
N GLY A 141 -2.07 -13.84 -8.74
CA GLY A 141 -0.72 -14.38 -8.56
C GLY A 141 -0.23 -15.23 -9.74
N LEU A 142 -1.11 -16.04 -10.33
CA LEU A 142 -0.88 -16.81 -11.55
C LEU A 142 -0.58 -15.88 -12.72
N LEU A 143 -1.47 -14.93 -13.02
CA LEU A 143 -1.31 -13.98 -14.13
C LEU A 143 -0.02 -13.17 -13.99
N ALA A 144 0.24 -12.63 -12.80
CA ALA A 144 1.44 -11.85 -12.54
C ALA A 144 2.73 -12.68 -12.65
N LYS A 145 2.68 -14.00 -12.43
CA LYS A 145 3.83 -14.89 -12.59
C LYS A 145 4.04 -15.33 -14.04
N LEU A 146 2.98 -15.72 -14.75
CA LEU A 146 3.06 -16.19 -16.14
C LEU A 146 3.48 -15.07 -17.09
N ILE A 147 2.88 -13.87 -16.98
CA ILE A 147 3.29 -12.71 -17.78
C ILE A 147 4.78 -12.40 -17.57
N ARG A 148 5.26 -12.46 -16.33
CA ARG A 148 6.68 -12.20 -16.02
C ARG A 148 7.63 -13.31 -16.45
N TYR A 149 7.12 -14.54 -16.56
CA TYR A 149 7.84 -15.69 -17.09
C TYR A 149 8.05 -15.49 -18.59
N GLU A 150 6.98 -15.20 -19.34
CA GLU A 150 7.01 -14.96 -20.80
C GLU A 150 7.80 -13.69 -21.18
N ASP A 151 7.73 -12.64 -20.37
CA ASP A 151 8.52 -11.42 -20.57
C ASP A 151 10.02 -11.59 -20.21
N GLY A 152 10.44 -12.74 -19.64
CA GLY A 152 11.79 -12.93 -19.11
C GLY A 152 12.12 -12.04 -17.90
N THR A 153 11.11 -11.48 -17.22
CA THR A 153 11.27 -10.51 -16.12
C THR A 153 11.15 -11.13 -14.71
N LEU A 154 11.00 -12.44 -14.56
CA LEU A 154 10.98 -13.12 -13.24
C LEU A 154 12.20 -12.82 -12.36
N THR A 155 13.35 -12.57 -12.97
CA THR A 155 14.62 -12.23 -12.29
C THR A 155 14.79 -10.72 -12.06
N ARG A 156 14.06 -9.88 -12.80
CA ARG A 156 14.20 -8.42 -12.83
C ARG A 156 13.14 -7.75 -11.95
N GLY A 157 13.39 -7.71 -10.64
CA GLY A 157 12.57 -6.98 -9.66
C GLY A 157 11.27 -7.68 -9.25
N THR A 158 10.31 -6.90 -8.73
CA THR A 158 8.99 -7.38 -8.24
C THR A 158 7.82 -6.52 -8.74
N SER A 159 8.01 -5.76 -9.82
CA SER A 159 6.92 -5.02 -10.46
C SER A 159 5.78 -5.97 -10.83
N THR A 160 4.55 -5.55 -10.54
CA THR A 160 3.34 -6.25 -11.00
C THR A 160 3.12 -5.87 -12.47
N PRO A 161 2.78 -6.80 -13.35
CA PRO A 161 2.40 -6.47 -14.72
C PRO A 161 1.24 -5.46 -14.81
N PRO A 162 1.11 -4.72 -15.91
CA PRO A 162 -0.01 -3.80 -16.13
C PRO A 162 -1.36 -4.52 -16.03
N TRP A 163 -2.34 -3.89 -15.40
CA TRP A 163 -3.61 -4.55 -15.12
C TRP A 163 -4.40 -4.85 -16.38
N SER A 164 -4.44 -3.94 -17.35
CA SER A 164 -5.00 -4.19 -18.69
C SER A 164 -4.47 -5.48 -19.32
N ARG A 165 -3.17 -5.79 -19.17
CA ARG A 165 -2.59 -7.06 -19.64
C ARG A 165 -3.08 -8.24 -18.80
N MET A 166 -3.17 -8.10 -17.49
CA MET A 166 -3.74 -9.12 -16.62
C MET A 166 -5.24 -9.37 -16.91
N GLU A 167 -6.02 -8.34 -17.27
CA GLU A 167 -7.43 -8.47 -17.66
C GLU A 167 -7.57 -9.15 -19.02
N ARG A 168 -6.84 -8.71 -20.05
CA ARG A 168 -6.87 -9.37 -21.37
C ARG A 168 -6.44 -10.83 -21.29
N ALA A 169 -5.37 -11.12 -20.55
CA ALA A 169 -4.90 -12.49 -20.34
C ALA A 169 -5.87 -13.33 -19.49
N LEU A 170 -6.61 -12.72 -18.55
CA LEU A 170 -7.69 -13.41 -17.85
C LEU A 170 -8.84 -13.74 -18.81
N GLU A 171 -9.28 -12.79 -19.62
CA GLU A 171 -10.39 -12.99 -20.55
C GLU A 171 -10.05 -14.05 -21.61
N ALA A 172 -8.87 -13.95 -22.21
CA ALA A 172 -8.41 -14.85 -23.25
C ALA A 172 -8.03 -16.26 -22.76
N ASN A 173 -7.95 -16.51 -21.45
CA ASN A 173 -7.59 -17.82 -20.88
C ASN A 173 -8.50 -18.21 -19.70
N ARG A 174 -9.72 -17.68 -19.65
CA ARG A 174 -10.60 -17.80 -18.48
C ARG A 174 -10.81 -19.25 -18.04
N LEU A 175 -11.17 -20.13 -18.99
CA LEU A 175 -11.45 -21.54 -18.73
C LEU A 175 -10.21 -22.30 -18.26
N GLU A 176 -9.05 -22.04 -18.87
CA GLU A 176 -7.78 -22.69 -18.53
C GLU A 176 -7.27 -22.22 -17.16
N ILE A 177 -7.43 -20.92 -16.84
CA ILE A 177 -7.10 -20.35 -15.52
C ILE A 177 -8.00 -20.94 -14.44
N GLU A 178 -9.32 -20.97 -14.66
CA GLU A 178 -10.29 -21.57 -13.71
C GLU A 178 -9.98 -23.05 -13.47
N THR A 179 -9.68 -23.80 -14.55
CA THR A 179 -9.29 -25.22 -14.47
C THR A 179 -8.00 -25.40 -13.67
N ALA A 180 -6.96 -24.60 -13.94
CA ALA A 180 -5.66 -24.68 -13.27
C ALA A 180 -5.74 -24.27 -11.78
N VAL A 181 -6.52 -23.24 -11.46
CA VAL A 181 -6.78 -22.81 -10.09
C VAL A 181 -7.55 -23.89 -9.33
N LYS A 182 -8.63 -24.44 -9.90
CA LYS A 182 -9.37 -25.55 -9.29
C LYS A 182 -8.47 -26.75 -9.05
N PHE A 183 -7.74 -27.20 -10.07
CA PHE A 183 -6.79 -28.31 -9.99
C PHE A 183 -5.72 -28.09 -8.90
N SER A 184 -5.10 -26.91 -8.85
CA SER A 184 -4.11 -26.57 -7.81
C SER A 184 -4.72 -26.66 -6.40
N PHE A 185 -5.91 -26.10 -6.17
CA PHE A 185 -6.52 -26.07 -4.83
C PHE A 185 -7.05 -27.44 -4.36
N ASP A 186 -7.58 -28.25 -5.29
CA ASP A 186 -8.08 -29.60 -5.00
C ASP A 186 -6.93 -30.60 -4.78
N HIS A 187 -5.72 -30.33 -5.31
CA HIS A 187 -4.59 -31.26 -5.18
C HIS A 187 -4.04 -31.38 -3.75
N PRO A 188 -3.78 -32.60 -3.23
CA PRO A 188 -3.18 -32.83 -1.91
C PRO A 188 -1.73 -32.32 -1.75
N ALA A 189 -1.09 -31.82 -2.82
CA ALA A 189 0.30 -31.36 -2.85
C ALA A 189 0.50 -29.99 -2.14
N ARG A 190 -0.01 -29.84 -0.92
CA ARG A 190 -0.04 -28.57 -0.14
C ARG A 190 1.31 -28.17 0.46
N LEU A 191 2.31 -29.05 0.38
CA LEU A 191 3.69 -28.73 0.73
C LEU A 191 4.31 -27.73 -0.25
N LEU A 192 3.94 -27.82 -1.53
CA LEU A 192 4.31 -26.85 -2.55
C LEU A 192 3.41 -25.61 -2.42
N ALA A 193 4.03 -24.43 -2.30
CA ALA A 193 3.29 -23.19 -2.11
C ALA A 193 2.38 -22.87 -3.31
N GLU A 194 1.18 -22.35 -3.04
CA GLU A 194 0.17 -21.96 -4.03
C GLU A 194 0.77 -21.08 -5.14
N SER A 195 1.56 -20.07 -4.78
CA SER A 195 2.20 -19.14 -5.71
C SER A 195 3.24 -19.78 -6.64
N VAL A 196 3.59 -21.05 -6.45
CA VAL A 196 4.39 -21.88 -7.37
C VAL A 196 3.48 -22.91 -8.06
N ARG A 197 2.68 -23.64 -7.27
CA ARG A 197 1.83 -24.73 -7.73
C ARG A 197 0.76 -24.31 -8.73
N THR A 198 0.11 -23.16 -8.54
CA THR A 198 -1.01 -22.71 -9.38
C THR A 198 -0.56 -22.34 -10.80
N PRO A 199 0.43 -21.46 -11.01
CA PRO A 199 0.98 -21.23 -12.35
C PRO A 199 1.67 -22.47 -12.95
N LEU A 200 2.35 -23.30 -12.15
CA LEU A 200 2.90 -24.58 -12.65
C LEU A 200 1.79 -25.54 -13.14
N SER A 201 0.63 -25.55 -12.46
CA SER A 201 -0.55 -26.31 -12.87
C SER A 201 -1.11 -25.81 -14.20
N PHE A 202 -1.15 -24.49 -14.42
CA PHE A 202 -1.60 -23.91 -15.69
C PHE A 202 -0.68 -24.34 -16.84
N MET A 203 0.63 -24.19 -16.67
CA MET A 203 1.60 -24.57 -17.69
C MET A 203 1.57 -26.08 -17.97
N GLY A 204 1.58 -26.90 -16.91
CA GLY A 204 1.56 -28.35 -17.00
C GLY A 204 0.27 -28.93 -17.59
N LEU A 205 -0.90 -28.34 -17.33
CA LEU A 205 -2.17 -28.80 -17.91
C LEU A 205 -2.30 -28.48 -19.41
N GLN A 206 -1.51 -27.54 -19.94
CA GLN A 206 -1.33 -27.34 -21.37
C GLN A 206 -0.28 -28.31 -21.96
N ALA A 207 0.88 -28.44 -21.30
CA ALA A 207 2.01 -29.20 -21.80
C ALA A 207 1.82 -30.73 -21.75
N ASP A 208 1.55 -31.28 -20.55
CA ASP A 208 1.25 -32.70 -20.34
C ASP A 208 0.45 -32.88 -19.03
N ARG A 209 -0.84 -33.17 -19.21
CA ARG A 209 -1.80 -33.39 -18.13
C ARG A 209 -1.47 -34.59 -17.24
N THR A 210 -0.79 -35.59 -17.77
CA THR A 210 -0.39 -36.80 -17.05
C THR A 210 0.87 -36.53 -16.22
N ALA A 211 1.87 -35.89 -16.81
CA ALA A 211 3.11 -35.55 -16.11
C ALA A 211 2.88 -34.55 -14.96
N ILE A 212 2.09 -33.49 -15.15
CA ILE A 212 1.79 -32.55 -14.05
C ILE A 212 1.07 -33.22 -12.88
N ARG A 213 0.16 -34.16 -13.17
CA ARG A 213 -0.51 -34.98 -12.15
C ARG A 213 0.51 -35.83 -11.41
N ARG A 214 1.30 -36.63 -12.13
CA ARG A 214 2.34 -37.51 -11.58
C ARG A 214 3.32 -36.74 -10.69
N PHE A 215 3.81 -35.60 -11.17
CA PHE A 215 4.73 -34.72 -10.44
C PHE A 215 4.15 -34.22 -9.10
N LEU A 216 2.91 -33.74 -9.11
CA LEU A 216 2.25 -33.27 -7.89
C LEU A 216 1.84 -34.42 -6.96
N ASP A 217 1.45 -35.58 -7.49
CA ASP A 217 1.18 -36.78 -6.70
C ASP A 217 2.46 -37.29 -6.02
N ALA A 218 3.61 -37.25 -6.69
CA ALA A 218 4.91 -37.57 -6.09
C ALA A 218 5.34 -36.58 -4.99
N ILE A 219 4.92 -35.31 -5.07
CA ILE A 219 5.09 -34.34 -3.97
C ILE A 219 4.15 -34.64 -2.80
N ALA A 220 2.91 -35.09 -3.06
CA ALA A 220 1.90 -35.33 -2.03
C ALA A 220 2.11 -36.66 -1.29
N HIS A 221 2.33 -37.72 -2.07
CA HIS A 221 2.30 -39.14 -1.73
C HIS A 221 3.62 -39.83 -2.12
N PRO A 222 4.77 -39.39 -1.58
CA PRO A 222 6.09 -39.89 -1.98
C PRO A 222 6.25 -41.41 -1.80
N GLU A 223 5.49 -42.02 -0.90
CA GLU A 223 5.48 -43.46 -0.63
C GLU A 223 5.04 -44.32 -1.83
N ARG A 224 4.45 -43.70 -2.86
CA ARG A 224 3.98 -44.36 -4.09
C ARG A 224 4.99 -44.29 -5.24
N PHE A 225 6.16 -43.69 -5.02
CA PHE A 225 7.13 -43.36 -6.06
C PHE A 225 8.56 -43.69 -5.61
N GLU A 226 9.46 -43.80 -6.59
CA GLU A 226 10.88 -44.03 -6.32
C GLU A 226 11.54 -42.81 -5.67
N ALA A 227 12.61 -43.03 -4.90
CA ALA A 227 13.29 -41.97 -4.14
C ALA A 227 13.95 -40.88 -5.02
N ASN A 228 14.15 -41.17 -6.31
CA ASN A 228 14.68 -40.28 -7.35
C ASN A 228 13.57 -39.71 -8.27
N GLU A 229 12.30 -40.01 -8.04
CA GLU A 229 11.19 -39.42 -8.81
C GLU A 229 11.23 -37.89 -8.63
N PRO A 230 11.11 -37.08 -9.71
CA PRO A 230 11.36 -35.64 -9.63
C PRO A 230 10.52 -34.92 -8.56
N GLY A 231 9.25 -35.31 -8.39
CA GLY A 231 8.37 -34.78 -7.34
C GLY A 231 8.80 -35.16 -5.91
N VAL A 232 9.34 -36.38 -5.70
CA VAL A 232 9.87 -36.82 -4.40
C VAL A 232 11.12 -36.02 -4.01
N MET A 233 11.98 -35.73 -4.98
CA MET A 233 13.17 -34.89 -4.77
C MET A 233 12.79 -33.44 -4.41
N ILE A 234 11.82 -32.85 -5.12
CA ILE A 234 11.29 -31.52 -4.78
C ILE A 234 10.64 -31.52 -3.39
N ARG A 235 9.89 -32.58 -3.02
CA ARG A 235 9.35 -32.75 -1.66
C ARG A 235 10.45 -32.74 -0.60
N ARG A 236 11.54 -33.51 -0.78
CA ARG A 236 12.65 -33.59 0.18
C ARG A 236 13.22 -32.20 0.47
N ARG A 237 13.55 -31.44 -0.59
CA ARG A 237 14.05 -30.06 -0.49
C ARG A 237 13.08 -29.10 0.20
N LEU A 238 11.76 -29.28 0.03
CA LEU A 238 10.74 -28.50 0.71
C LEU A 238 10.61 -28.82 2.21
N ILE A 239 10.95 -30.04 2.63
CA ILE A 239 10.98 -30.44 4.05
C ILE A 239 12.25 -29.89 4.71
N GLU A 240 13.42 -30.07 4.09
CA GLU A 240 14.70 -29.53 4.57
C GLU A 240 14.63 -28.01 4.79
N GLY A 241 14.09 -27.27 3.80
CA GLY A 241 13.88 -25.82 3.87
C GLY A 241 12.76 -25.35 4.83
N ARG A 242 12.07 -26.25 5.55
CA ARG A 242 11.23 -25.90 6.70
C ARG A 242 12.02 -25.94 8.01
N SER A 243 12.95 -26.88 8.14
CA SER A 243 13.80 -27.06 9.32
C SER A 243 14.95 -26.04 9.34
N ASP A 244 15.55 -25.74 8.18
CA ASP A 244 16.58 -24.71 8.05
C ASP A 244 16.14 -23.56 7.14
N ARG A 245 16.22 -22.34 7.68
CA ARG A 245 15.91 -21.10 6.97
C ARG A 245 17.02 -20.68 5.99
N ALA A 246 18.27 -21.12 6.17
CA ALA A 246 19.37 -20.84 5.26
C ALA A 246 19.24 -21.63 3.94
N VAL A 247 18.69 -22.85 3.99
CA VAL A 247 18.51 -23.73 2.82
C VAL A 247 17.16 -23.52 2.12
N ARG A 248 16.22 -22.79 2.76
CA ARG A 248 14.87 -22.55 2.23
C ARG A 248 14.89 -21.83 0.87
N PRO A 249 14.38 -22.45 -0.22
CA PRO A 249 14.46 -21.84 -1.54
C PRO A 249 13.53 -20.62 -1.67
N HIS A 250 14.03 -19.55 -2.31
CA HIS A 250 13.23 -18.39 -2.70
C HIS A 250 12.15 -18.81 -3.73
N ALA A 251 10.98 -18.18 -3.71
CA ALA A 251 9.83 -18.60 -4.53
C ALA A 251 10.09 -18.60 -6.05
N THR A 252 10.98 -17.72 -6.54
CA THR A 252 11.43 -17.72 -7.95
C THR A 252 12.33 -18.92 -8.26
N ALA A 253 13.29 -19.23 -7.39
CA ALA A 253 14.18 -20.37 -7.56
C ALA A 253 13.46 -21.71 -7.39
N LEU A 254 12.50 -21.79 -6.47
CA LEU A 254 11.62 -22.94 -6.31
C LEU A 254 10.78 -23.19 -7.58
N PHE A 255 10.27 -22.14 -8.23
CA PHE A 255 9.55 -22.27 -9.50
C PHE A 255 10.44 -22.78 -10.63
N ALA A 256 11.67 -22.26 -10.75
CA ALA A 256 12.66 -22.73 -11.72
C ALA A 256 12.98 -24.23 -11.57
N VAL A 257 13.29 -24.70 -10.34
CA VAL A 257 13.59 -26.12 -10.12
C VAL A 257 12.36 -27.03 -10.30
N CYS A 258 11.14 -26.53 -10.07
CA CYS A 258 9.92 -27.28 -10.38
C CYS A 258 9.69 -27.43 -11.89
N ILE A 259 10.05 -26.42 -12.70
CA ILE A 259 9.99 -26.53 -14.17
C ILE A 259 11.00 -27.57 -14.67
N LYS A 260 12.27 -27.51 -14.21
CA LYS A 260 13.30 -28.52 -14.55
C LYS A 260 12.85 -29.94 -14.16
N ALA A 261 12.26 -30.10 -12.98
CA ALA A 261 11.73 -31.39 -12.51
C ALA A 261 10.46 -31.86 -13.26
N LEU A 262 9.65 -30.94 -13.80
CA LEU A 262 8.48 -31.29 -14.60
C LEU A 262 8.87 -31.73 -16.03
N ASN A 263 9.84 -31.08 -16.69
CA ASN A 263 10.40 -31.56 -17.97
C ASN A 263 10.99 -32.98 -17.82
N ASP A 264 11.74 -33.24 -16.73
CA ASP A 264 12.24 -34.59 -16.42
C ASP A 264 11.09 -35.60 -16.16
N THR A 265 9.96 -35.15 -15.57
CA THR A 265 8.77 -36.00 -15.40
C THR A 265 8.11 -36.34 -16.74
N MET A 266 8.02 -35.37 -17.66
CA MET A 266 7.46 -35.54 -19.01
C MET A 266 8.31 -36.47 -19.89
N THR A 267 9.63 -36.33 -19.82
CA THR A 267 10.59 -37.14 -20.60
C THR A 267 10.93 -38.48 -19.96
N GLY A 268 10.45 -38.76 -18.74
CA GLY A 268 10.80 -39.95 -17.96
C GLY A 268 12.22 -39.93 -17.37
N LYS A 269 12.99 -38.85 -17.59
CA LYS A 269 14.35 -38.68 -17.11
C LYS A 269 14.43 -38.64 -15.58
N ARG A 270 15.59 -39.01 -15.04
CA ARG A 270 15.95 -38.87 -13.63
C ARG A 270 17.27 -38.10 -13.54
N SER A 271 17.32 -37.10 -12.65
CA SER A 271 18.50 -36.25 -12.45
C SER A 271 18.90 -36.27 -10.97
N ASP A 272 20.20 -36.31 -10.67
CA ASP A 272 20.70 -36.43 -9.29
C ASP A 272 20.37 -35.22 -8.39
N ALA A 273 20.18 -34.04 -8.99
CA ALA A 273 19.75 -32.83 -8.29
C ALA A 273 19.05 -31.82 -9.22
N TYR A 274 18.06 -31.11 -8.67
CA TYR A 274 17.48 -29.92 -9.31
C TYR A 274 18.01 -28.65 -8.65
N THR A 275 18.88 -27.92 -9.36
CA THR A 275 19.45 -26.64 -8.91
C THR A 275 19.04 -25.51 -9.86
N TRP A 276 18.92 -24.30 -9.32
CA TRP A 276 18.83 -23.03 -10.06
C TRP A 276 19.13 -21.87 -9.11
N SER A 277 19.84 -20.85 -9.59
CA SER A 277 20.34 -19.72 -8.79
C SER A 277 19.95 -18.38 -9.41
N MET A 278 19.50 -17.43 -8.58
CA MET A 278 19.18 -16.08 -9.03
C MET A 278 20.44 -15.38 -9.60
N PRO A 279 20.35 -14.71 -10.77
CA PRO A 279 21.41 -13.83 -11.24
C PRO A 279 21.72 -12.76 -10.20
N GLY A 280 23.00 -12.61 -9.83
CA GLY A 280 23.48 -11.53 -8.96
C GLY A 280 23.67 -11.83 -7.47
N GLN A 281 23.63 -13.09 -7.02
CA GLN A 281 24.06 -13.44 -5.64
C GLN A 281 25.50 -13.99 -5.56
N THR A 282 25.88 -15.07 -6.27
CA THR A 282 27.26 -15.62 -6.26
C THR A 282 27.57 -16.57 -7.44
N ALA A 283 27.01 -16.35 -8.63
CA ALA A 283 27.19 -17.25 -9.78
C ALA A 283 28.07 -16.64 -10.88
N ARG A 284 29.26 -17.22 -11.14
CA ARG A 284 30.11 -16.86 -12.30
C ARG A 284 29.47 -17.25 -13.65
N ASN A 285 28.62 -18.28 -13.64
CA ASN A 285 27.78 -18.70 -14.77
C ASN A 285 26.31 -18.66 -14.29
N ALA A 286 25.55 -17.66 -14.71
CA ALA A 286 24.10 -17.62 -14.45
C ALA A 286 23.38 -18.40 -15.55
N GLU A 287 22.83 -19.58 -15.21
CA GLU A 287 21.96 -20.30 -16.15
C GLU A 287 20.68 -19.49 -16.44
N PRO A 288 20.12 -19.57 -17.67
CA PRO A 288 18.85 -18.90 -17.98
C PRO A 288 17.72 -19.40 -17.07
N PHE A 289 16.61 -18.66 -17.04
CA PHE A 289 15.41 -19.18 -16.38
C PHE A 289 14.88 -20.36 -17.21
N PRO A 290 14.62 -21.53 -16.62
CA PRO A 290 14.27 -22.72 -17.37
C PRO A 290 12.87 -22.59 -17.99
N GLU A 291 12.74 -23.09 -19.22
CA GLU A 291 11.47 -23.13 -19.95
C GLU A 291 10.78 -24.49 -19.74
N LEU A 292 9.44 -24.48 -19.63
CA LEU A 292 8.66 -25.72 -19.63
C LEU A 292 8.39 -26.15 -21.07
N GLU A 293 8.85 -27.34 -21.43
CA GLU A 293 8.63 -27.92 -22.75
C GLU A 293 7.12 -28.15 -22.98
N GLY A 294 6.63 -27.93 -24.20
CA GLY A 294 5.22 -28.09 -24.56
C GLY A 294 4.25 -27.04 -24.00
N TYR A 295 4.69 -26.06 -23.20
CA TYR A 295 3.82 -24.98 -22.74
C TYR A 295 3.42 -24.04 -23.89
N GLY A 296 2.13 -23.96 -24.20
CA GLY A 296 1.58 -23.20 -25.33
C GLY A 296 1.52 -21.67 -25.12
N GLY A 297 1.85 -21.18 -23.92
CA GLY A 297 1.81 -19.77 -23.58
C GLY A 297 0.46 -19.26 -23.06
N LEU A 298 0.49 -18.05 -22.51
CA LEU A 298 -0.68 -17.30 -22.08
C LEU A 298 -1.18 -16.43 -23.25
N ARG A 299 -2.41 -16.66 -23.71
CA ARG A 299 -2.97 -15.85 -24.80
C ARG A 299 -3.18 -14.41 -24.34
N ASP A 300 -2.61 -13.43 -25.04
CA ASP A 300 -2.93 -12.01 -24.87
C ASP A 300 -3.47 -11.48 -26.19
N VAL A 301 -4.79 -11.21 -26.24
CA VAL A 301 -5.46 -10.76 -27.47
C VAL A 301 -5.17 -9.29 -27.69
N VAL A 302 -4.00 -9.00 -28.27
CA VAL A 302 -3.68 -7.85 -29.14
C VAL A 302 -2.22 -7.98 -29.60
N LYS A 303 -1.98 -7.92 -30.92
CA LYS A 303 -0.62 -7.73 -31.46
C LYS A 303 -0.09 -6.38 -30.99
N SER A 304 1.20 -6.29 -30.66
CA SER A 304 1.91 -5.10 -30.11
C SER A 304 1.48 -3.71 -30.63
N SER A 305 1.00 -3.59 -31.88
CA SER A 305 0.47 -2.35 -32.46
C SER A 305 -0.77 -1.79 -31.74
N ALA A 306 -1.83 -2.58 -31.53
CA ALA A 306 -3.11 -2.02 -31.05
C ALA A 306 -3.05 -1.57 -29.56
N ARG A 307 -2.06 -2.08 -28.81
CA ARG A 307 -1.70 -1.57 -27.48
C ARG A 307 -1.18 -0.13 -27.59
N LYS A 308 -0.21 0.10 -28.48
CA LYS A 308 0.35 1.44 -28.75
C LYS A 308 -0.73 2.40 -29.29
N GLU A 309 -1.65 1.91 -30.11
CA GLU A 309 -2.79 2.70 -30.60
C GLU A 309 -3.71 3.13 -29.46
N THR A 310 -4.00 2.24 -28.50
CA THR A 310 -4.82 2.57 -27.31
C THR A 310 -4.11 3.56 -26.39
N GLU A 311 -2.82 3.33 -26.11
CA GLU A 311 -1.99 4.23 -25.31
C GLU A 311 -1.87 5.63 -25.96
N ALA A 312 -1.62 5.68 -27.28
CA ALA A 312 -1.59 6.93 -28.04
C ALA A 312 -2.93 7.66 -28.06
N ARG A 313 -4.06 6.94 -28.20
CA ARG A 313 -5.41 7.52 -28.09
C ARG A 313 -5.61 8.18 -26.73
N LEU A 314 -5.24 7.50 -25.64
CA LEU A 314 -5.43 8.01 -24.27
C LEU A 314 -4.53 9.21 -23.97
N VAL A 315 -3.31 9.25 -24.52
CA VAL A 315 -2.46 10.45 -24.48
C VAL A 315 -3.10 11.60 -25.26
N HIS A 316 -3.61 11.35 -26.47
CA HIS A 316 -4.26 12.37 -27.28
C HIS A 316 -5.55 12.91 -26.64
N GLU A 317 -6.39 12.05 -26.03
CA GLU A 317 -7.55 12.47 -25.24
C GLU A 317 -7.14 13.35 -24.05
N ALA A 318 -6.05 13.01 -23.37
CA ALA A 318 -5.54 13.82 -22.26
C ALA A 318 -5.00 15.18 -22.75
N GLU A 319 -4.34 15.24 -23.90
CA GLU A 319 -3.92 16.51 -24.50
C GLU A 319 -5.12 17.35 -24.99
N ALA A 320 -6.18 16.73 -25.52
CA ALA A 320 -7.43 17.43 -25.87
C ALA A 320 -8.13 18.04 -24.63
N ALA A 321 -8.01 17.42 -23.46
CA ALA A 321 -8.53 17.96 -22.20
C ALA A 321 -7.78 19.21 -21.69
N LEU A 322 -6.62 19.58 -22.27
CA LEU A 322 -5.93 20.84 -21.97
C LEU A 322 -6.65 22.05 -22.58
N THR A 323 -7.33 21.86 -23.71
CA THR A 323 -7.94 22.95 -24.50
C THR A 323 -9.46 22.86 -24.56
N ASN A 324 -10.06 21.69 -24.31
CA ASN A 324 -11.50 21.48 -24.38
C ASN A 324 -12.10 21.01 -23.02
N PRO A 325 -12.82 21.90 -22.30
CA PRO A 325 -13.53 21.57 -21.05
C PRO A 325 -14.47 20.37 -21.13
N SER A 326 -15.07 20.10 -22.30
CA SER A 326 -16.09 19.04 -22.43
C SER A 326 -15.50 17.63 -22.48
N VAL A 327 -14.19 17.49 -22.72
CA VAL A 327 -13.49 16.19 -22.67
C VAL A 327 -13.44 15.68 -21.23
N CYS A 328 -13.20 16.56 -20.26
CA CYS A 328 -13.26 16.20 -18.85
C CYS A 328 -13.76 17.37 -17.99
N ALA A 329 -15.05 17.34 -17.66
CA ALA A 329 -15.69 18.35 -16.84
C ALA A 329 -15.32 18.19 -15.37
N MET A 330 -14.96 19.31 -14.71
CA MET A 330 -14.75 19.38 -13.28
C MET A 330 -15.70 20.42 -12.66
N THR A 331 -16.32 20.08 -11.52
CA THR A 331 -17.27 20.92 -10.80
C THR A 331 -17.05 20.80 -9.29
N ILE A 332 -17.22 21.89 -8.53
CA ILE A 332 -17.34 21.82 -7.06
C ILE A 332 -18.81 21.55 -6.74
N GLU A 333 -19.10 20.52 -5.96
CA GLU A 333 -20.46 20.11 -5.63
C GLU A 333 -20.62 19.83 -4.14
N THR A 334 -21.74 20.27 -3.58
CA THR A 334 -22.22 19.86 -2.26
C THR A 334 -22.87 18.48 -2.38
N ILE A 335 -22.25 17.47 -1.79
CA ILE A 335 -22.74 16.09 -1.81
C ILE A 335 -23.50 15.84 -0.53
N THR A 336 -24.84 15.83 -0.63
CA THR A 336 -25.77 15.39 0.43
C THR A 336 -25.81 13.85 0.54
N PRO A 337 -26.41 13.27 1.59
CA PRO A 337 -26.69 11.84 1.67
C PRO A 337 -27.40 11.30 0.41
N ASP A 338 -28.52 11.91 0.00
CA ASP A 338 -29.27 11.50 -1.19
C ASP A 338 -28.39 11.49 -2.46
N ARG A 339 -27.57 12.54 -2.63
CA ARG A 339 -26.62 12.66 -3.75
C ARG A 339 -25.50 11.62 -3.67
N ALA A 340 -25.09 11.24 -2.46
CA ALA A 340 -24.10 10.20 -2.24
C ALA A 340 -24.66 8.80 -2.58
N GLU A 341 -25.94 8.56 -2.28
CA GLU A 341 -26.65 7.34 -2.69
C GLU A 341 -26.77 7.25 -4.21
N GLU A 342 -27.23 8.32 -4.89
CA GLU A 342 -27.23 8.40 -6.36
C GLU A 342 -25.84 8.06 -6.94
N TYR A 343 -24.77 8.60 -6.36
CA TYR A 343 -23.41 8.40 -6.90
C TYR A 343 -22.89 7.00 -6.64
N LEU A 344 -23.32 6.37 -5.54
CA LEU A 344 -23.03 4.97 -5.25
C LEU A 344 -23.85 3.99 -6.10
N ALA A 345 -24.99 4.38 -6.68
CA ALA A 345 -25.69 3.56 -7.67
C ALA A 345 -24.84 3.30 -8.95
N PHE A 346 -23.92 4.22 -9.28
CA PHE A 346 -22.94 4.07 -10.37
C PHE A 346 -21.66 3.31 -9.95
N ASN A 347 -21.58 2.80 -8.72
CA ASN A 347 -20.41 2.14 -8.15
C ASN A 347 -20.24 0.69 -8.64
N ARG A 348 -19.87 0.54 -9.92
CA ARG A 348 -19.65 -0.77 -10.55
C ARG A 348 -18.16 -1.14 -10.49
N GLY A 349 -17.83 -2.33 -9.98
CA GLY A 349 -16.46 -2.87 -10.06
C GLY A 349 -15.39 -2.21 -9.18
N ASN A 350 -15.76 -1.34 -8.22
CA ASN A 350 -14.83 -0.88 -7.18
C ASN A 350 -14.79 -1.87 -6.02
N ARG A 351 -13.59 -2.08 -5.48
CA ARG A 351 -13.30 -2.94 -4.32
C ARG A 351 -14.31 -2.84 -3.17
N ASN A 352 -14.33 -3.89 -2.36
CA ASN A 352 -14.98 -3.90 -1.05
C ASN A 352 -14.58 -2.69 -0.19
N ILE A 353 -15.58 -2.05 0.42
CA ILE A 353 -15.42 -0.92 1.34
C ILE A 353 -14.68 -1.39 2.60
N VAL A 354 -13.93 -0.47 3.22
CA VAL A 354 -13.24 -0.73 4.48
C VAL A 354 -13.96 0.07 5.56
N GLN A 355 -14.84 -0.58 6.31
CA GLN A 355 -15.75 0.12 7.22
C GLN A 355 -15.03 1.00 8.25
N SER A 356 -13.86 0.57 8.75
CA SER A 356 -13.07 1.39 9.69
C SER A 356 -12.43 2.64 9.07
N HIS A 357 -12.37 2.76 7.74
CA HIS A 357 -11.98 3.99 7.06
C HIS A 357 -13.20 4.90 6.81
N VAL A 358 -14.37 4.32 6.49
CA VAL A 358 -15.62 5.06 6.34
C VAL A 358 -16.02 5.67 7.67
N ALA A 359 -16.08 4.87 8.74
CA ALA A 359 -16.35 5.33 10.10
C ALA A 359 -15.35 6.37 10.61
N ALA A 360 -14.11 6.37 10.11
CA ALA A 360 -13.13 7.43 10.41
C ALA A 360 -13.52 8.75 9.72
N MET A 361 -13.71 8.73 8.40
CA MET A 361 -14.20 9.89 7.64
C MET A 361 -15.53 10.41 8.19
N ALA A 362 -16.46 9.51 8.54
CA ALA A 362 -17.77 9.87 9.07
C ALA A 362 -17.67 10.59 10.42
N ARG A 363 -16.77 10.17 11.33
CA ARG A 363 -16.48 10.93 12.56
C ARG A 363 -15.87 12.30 12.26
N ASP A 364 -14.92 12.39 11.34
CA ASP A 364 -14.36 13.69 10.94
C ASP A 364 -15.46 14.63 10.38
N ILE A 365 -16.39 14.11 9.57
CA ILE A 365 -17.56 14.86 9.06
C ILE A 365 -18.48 15.28 10.22
N THR A 366 -18.99 14.33 11.01
CA THR A 366 -19.94 14.60 12.11
C THR A 366 -19.40 15.59 13.14
N ASN A 367 -18.09 15.59 13.40
CA ASN A 367 -17.43 16.48 14.34
C ASN A 367 -17.02 17.83 13.73
N GLY A 368 -17.39 18.13 12.48
CA GLY A 368 -17.01 19.36 11.77
C GLY A 368 -15.51 19.48 11.47
N GLN A 369 -14.76 18.38 11.58
CA GLN A 369 -13.31 18.30 11.31
C GLN A 369 -13.01 17.98 9.84
N TRP A 370 -14.02 17.71 9.02
CA TRP A 370 -13.86 17.45 7.59
C TRP A 370 -13.44 18.72 6.84
N MET A 371 -12.19 18.73 6.38
CA MET A 371 -11.68 19.77 5.49
C MET A 371 -11.92 19.48 4.01
N PHE A 372 -12.14 20.53 3.22
CA PHE A 372 -12.29 20.47 1.76
C PHE A 372 -11.18 19.62 1.12
N ASN A 373 -11.59 18.62 0.34
CA ASN A 373 -10.69 17.59 -0.16
C ASN A 373 -10.38 17.81 -1.65
N ALA A 374 -9.14 18.25 -1.92
CA ALA A 374 -8.65 18.55 -3.26
C ALA A 374 -8.54 17.33 -4.20
N GLN A 375 -8.70 16.08 -3.73
CA GLN A 375 -8.78 14.92 -4.62
C GLN A 375 -10.23 14.72 -5.11
N PRO A 376 -10.54 14.77 -6.41
CA PRO A 376 -11.91 14.67 -6.91
C PRO A 376 -12.57 13.29 -6.70
N ILE A 377 -13.89 13.28 -6.65
CA ILE A 377 -14.74 12.12 -6.96
C ILE A 377 -14.75 11.98 -8.48
N CYS A 378 -14.53 10.78 -9.01
CA CYS A 378 -14.23 10.59 -10.43
C CYS A 378 -15.23 9.67 -11.10
N PHE A 379 -15.73 10.06 -12.27
CA PHE A 379 -16.61 9.27 -13.13
C PHE A 379 -16.01 9.10 -14.53
N ALA A 380 -16.17 7.89 -15.08
CA ALA A 380 -15.83 7.59 -16.46
C ALA A 380 -16.85 8.20 -17.44
N ARG A 381 -16.51 8.24 -18.74
CA ARG A 381 -17.46 8.59 -19.82
C ARG A 381 -18.71 7.71 -19.86
N SER A 382 -18.63 6.48 -19.37
CA SER A 382 -19.75 5.53 -19.23
C SER A 382 -20.73 5.89 -18.09
N GLY A 383 -20.41 6.91 -17.28
CA GLY A 383 -21.10 7.21 -16.03
C GLY A 383 -20.65 6.35 -14.83
N ARG A 384 -19.74 5.37 -15.01
CA ARG A 384 -19.22 4.55 -13.92
C ARG A 384 -18.43 5.38 -12.90
N LEU A 385 -18.69 5.20 -11.61
CA LEU A 385 -17.89 5.77 -10.53
C LEU A 385 -16.50 5.10 -10.46
N LEU A 386 -15.44 5.83 -10.80
CA LEU A 386 -14.04 5.36 -10.74
C LEU A 386 -13.39 5.63 -9.37
N ASN A 387 -13.74 6.73 -8.71
CA ASN A 387 -13.15 7.11 -7.41
C ASN A 387 -14.13 7.86 -6.54
N GLY A 388 -14.00 7.73 -5.21
CA GLY A 388 -14.80 8.45 -4.22
C GLY A 388 -15.64 7.57 -3.29
N GLN A 389 -15.73 6.25 -3.55
CA GLN A 389 -16.62 5.32 -2.82
C GLN A 389 -16.62 5.50 -1.29
N HIS A 390 -15.44 5.65 -0.65
CA HIS A 390 -15.31 5.76 0.80
C HIS A 390 -15.86 7.08 1.34
N ARG A 391 -15.71 8.18 0.58
CA ARG A 391 -16.22 9.51 0.96
C ARG A 391 -17.73 9.59 0.80
N LEU A 392 -18.26 9.05 -0.30
CA LEU A 392 -19.70 8.91 -0.50
C LEU A 392 -20.34 8.06 0.61
N SER A 393 -19.71 6.94 0.96
CA SER A 393 -20.17 6.10 2.08
C SER A 393 -20.09 6.82 3.43
N ALA A 394 -19.11 7.70 3.61
CA ALA A 394 -18.94 8.46 4.84
C ALA A 394 -19.95 9.60 4.99
N VAL A 395 -20.37 10.22 3.88
CA VAL A 395 -21.50 11.17 3.84
C VAL A 395 -22.80 10.47 4.25
N LEU A 396 -23.06 9.26 3.74
CA LEU A 396 -24.20 8.44 4.16
C LEU A 396 -24.13 8.07 5.65
N GLU A 397 -22.97 7.62 6.15
CA GLU A 397 -22.79 7.20 7.55
C GLU A 397 -22.83 8.39 8.53
N ALA A 398 -22.38 9.58 8.13
CA ALA A 398 -22.43 10.80 8.94
C ALA A 398 -23.78 11.53 8.89
N GLY A 399 -24.60 11.29 7.85
CA GLY A 399 -25.86 11.99 7.61
C GLY A 399 -25.70 13.49 7.31
N GLN A 400 -24.50 13.95 6.94
CA GLN A 400 -24.16 15.36 6.76
C GLN A 400 -23.46 15.59 5.41
N PRO A 401 -23.74 16.71 4.72
CA PRO A 401 -23.16 16.99 3.41
C PRO A 401 -21.68 17.39 3.49
N ILE A 402 -20.94 17.17 2.40
CA ILE A 402 -19.58 17.70 2.21
C ILE A 402 -19.44 18.43 0.88
N GLU A 403 -18.56 19.42 0.82
CA GLU A 403 -18.09 19.98 -0.45
C GLU A 403 -16.90 19.19 -1.00
N VAL A 404 -16.97 18.82 -2.28
CA VAL A 404 -15.91 18.07 -2.97
C VAL A 404 -15.92 18.40 -4.47
N VAL A 405 -14.78 18.23 -5.13
CA VAL A 405 -14.73 18.29 -6.59
C VAL A 405 -15.23 16.98 -7.19
N VAL A 406 -16.02 17.07 -8.24
CA VAL A 406 -16.44 15.95 -9.07
C VAL A 406 -15.87 16.13 -10.48
N MET A 407 -15.18 15.11 -10.96
CA MET A 407 -14.56 15.04 -12.28
C MET A 407 -15.25 13.97 -13.11
N ARG A 408 -15.74 14.32 -14.31
CA ARG A 408 -16.51 13.43 -15.20
C ARG A 408 -15.90 13.38 -16.59
N GLY A 409 -16.12 12.29 -17.32
CA GLY A 409 -15.62 12.13 -18.69
C GLY A 409 -14.24 11.48 -18.80
N LEU A 410 -13.72 10.91 -17.71
CA LEU A 410 -12.46 10.18 -17.74
C LEU A 410 -12.57 8.90 -18.60
N PRO A 411 -11.47 8.43 -19.22
CA PRO A 411 -11.42 7.08 -19.81
C PRO A 411 -11.58 6.02 -18.72
N GLU A 412 -12.10 4.83 -19.06
CA GLU A 412 -12.22 3.71 -18.10
C GLU A 412 -10.83 3.26 -17.62
N GLU A 413 -9.86 3.31 -18.52
CA GLU A 413 -8.44 2.98 -18.32
C GLU A 413 -7.78 3.85 -17.25
N ALA A 414 -8.33 5.03 -16.94
CA ALA A 414 -7.90 5.85 -15.80
C ALA A 414 -7.93 5.05 -14.50
N PHE A 415 -8.89 4.12 -14.34
CA PHE A 415 -9.03 3.28 -13.16
C PHE A 415 -7.76 2.49 -12.79
N GLU A 416 -6.96 2.08 -13.77
CA GLU A 416 -5.75 1.26 -13.54
C GLU A 416 -4.57 2.05 -12.95
N THR A 417 -4.61 3.38 -13.04
CA THR A 417 -3.44 4.23 -12.77
C THR A 417 -3.35 4.76 -11.33
N TYR A 418 -4.44 4.67 -10.56
CA TYR A 418 -4.53 5.20 -9.19
C TYR A 418 -3.58 4.51 -8.19
N ASP A 419 -3.14 3.27 -8.46
CA ASP A 419 -2.48 2.43 -7.45
C ASP A 419 -0.97 2.61 -7.34
N LYS A 420 -0.42 3.49 -8.18
CA LYS A 420 1.02 3.77 -8.25
C LYS A 420 1.50 4.67 -7.08
N GLN A 421 0.60 5.23 -6.26
CA GLN A 421 0.89 6.08 -5.09
C GLN A 421 1.65 5.38 -3.95
N ALA A 422 2.67 6.03 -3.39
CA ALA A 422 3.34 5.59 -2.16
C ALA A 422 2.53 6.01 -0.93
N LYS A 423 2.48 5.18 0.12
CA LYS A 423 1.87 5.58 1.40
C LYS A 423 2.60 6.81 1.96
N LYS A 424 1.88 7.91 2.15
CA LYS A 424 2.31 8.98 3.07
C LYS A 424 2.19 8.48 4.50
N ALA A 425 3.14 8.84 5.35
CA ALA A 425 2.95 8.74 6.80
C ALA A 425 2.04 9.90 7.25
N PRO A 426 1.26 9.76 8.33
CA PRO A 426 0.51 10.88 8.88
C PRO A 426 1.49 12.02 9.23
N VAL A 427 1.21 13.22 8.71
CA VAL A 427 2.00 14.41 8.98
C VAL A 427 1.54 15.00 10.30
N VAL A 428 2.45 15.03 11.28
CA VAL A 428 2.32 15.83 12.49
C VAL A 428 3.08 17.13 12.27
N ASP A 429 2.48 18.22 12.73
CA ASP A 429 2.66 19.62 12.30
C ASP A 429 4.11 20.15 12.26
N GLU A 430 4.30 21.31 11.64
CA GLU A 430 5.62 21.93 11.47
C GLU A 430 6.21 22.41 12.81
N MET A 431 5.38 22.78 13.80
CA MET A 431 5.80 22.99 15.20
C MET A 431 6.47 21.77 15.86
N PHE A 432 6.42 20.59 15.24
CA PHE A 432 7.06 19.37 15.72
C PHE A 432 8.31 18.96 14.92
N GLU A 433 8.76 19.75 13.92
CA GLU A 433 9.98 19.47 13.14
C GLU A 433 11.27 19.46 14.00
N GLU A 434 11.36 20.29 15.05
CA GLU A 434 12.58 20.41 15.89
C GLU A 434 12.93 19.16 16.71
N PHE A 435 11.98 18.24 16.95
CA PHE A 435 12.17 17.15 17.92
C PHE A 435 12.00 15.76 17.27
N GLY A 436 13.13 15.08 17.05
CA GLY A 436 13.28 13.87 16.23
C GLY A 436 12.59 12.56 16.65
N ASP A 437 11.47 12.59 17.38
CA ASP A 437 10.72 11.41 17.85
C ASP A 437 9.26 11.35 17.32
N LYS A 438 8.91 12.05 16.21
CA LYS A 438 7.54 12.12 15.63
C LYS A 438 6.80 10.77 15.56
N ALA A 439 7.49 9.69 15.16
CA ALA A 439 6.92 8.35 15.03
C ALA A 439 6.56 7.70 16.39
N LEU A 440 7.34 7.98 17.45
CA LEU A 440 7.06 7.50 18.80
C LEU A 440 5.81 8.19 19.36
N ILE A 441 5.77 9.53 19.29
CA ILE A 441 4.65 10.32 19.81
C ILE A 441 3.34 9.97 19.10
N SER A 442 3.37 9.85 17.77
CA SER A 442 2.21 9.39 16.99
C SER A 442 1.74 7.99 17.42
N ALA A 443 2.66 7.04 17.62
CA ALA A 443 2.31 5.69 18.05
C ALA A 443 1.75 5.64 19.48
N THR A 444 2.22 6.51 20.38
CA THR A 444 1.72 6.66 21.74
C THR A 444 0.33 7.31 21.77
N ALA A 445 0.12 8.37 20.98
CA ALA A 445 -1.19 9.01 20.84
C ALA A 445 -2.25 8.02 20.33
N VAL A 446 -1.89 7.18 19.36
CA VAL A 446 -2.74 6.08 18.87
C VAL A 446 -3.04 5.04 19.97
N LEU A 447 -2.12 4.78 20.92
CA LEU A 447 -2.39 3.90 22.06
C LEU A 447 -3.35 4.53 23.06
N LEU A 448 -3.16 5.81 23.39
CA LEU A 448 -4.04 6.56 24.29
C LEU A 448 -5.46 6.60 23.73
N TRP A 449 -5.63 7.02 22.46
CA TRP A 449 -6.94 7.01 21.81
C TRP A 449 -7.59 5.63 21.86
N ARG A 450 -6.85 4.56 21.51
CA ARG A 450 -7.39 3.18 21.50
C ARG A 450 -7.89 2.67 22.85
N ARG A 451 -7.34 3.19 23.96
CA ARG A 451 -7.63 2.73 25.32
C ARG A 451 -8.52 3.67 26.12
N GLU A 452 -8.65 4.93 25.71
CA GLU A 452 -9.37 5.97 26.48
C GLU A 452 -10.45 6.71 25.67
N LEU A 453 -10.31 6.84 24.34
CA LEU A 453 -11.20 7.65 23.50
C LEU A 453 -11.92 6.85 22.40
N LYS A 454 -11.53 5.59 22.17
CA LYS A 454 -12.12 4.75 21.13
C LYS A 454 -13.61 4.53 21.39
N PRO A 455 -14.50 4.80 20.42
CA PRO A 455 -15.95 4.60 20.58
C PRO A 455 -16.31 3.18 21.06
N ALA A 456 -17.23 3.12 22.01
CA ALA A 456 -17.81 1.86 22.48
C ALA A 456 -18.49 1.10 21.32
N GLY A 457 -18.49 -0.23 21.39
CA GLY A 457 -19.04 -1.09 20.32
C GLY A 457 -18.19 -1.18 19.04
N GLN A 458 -17.13 -0.38 18.87
CA GLN A 458 -16.27 -0.41 17.67
C GLN A 458 -14.87 -1.00 17.94
N PRO A 459 -14.72 -2.34 18.11
CA PRO A 459 -13.45 -2.94 18.52
C PRO A 459 -12.31 -2.66 17.54
N ASN A 460 -12.62 -2.64 16.24
CA ASN A 460 -11.69 -2.47 15.11
C ASN A 460 -11.51 -1.01 14.64
N ALA A 461 -12.10 -0.02 15.34
CA ALA A 461 -11.94 1.37 14.98
C ALA A 461 -10.48 1.83 15.09
N ARG A 462 -10.13 2.81 14.27
CA ARG A 462 -8.82 3.45 14.23
C ARG A 462 -9.00 4.96 14.38
N PRO A 463 -8.06 5.66 15.02
CA PRO A 463 -8.12 7.10 15.13
C PRO A 463 -7.95 7.73 13.75
N THR A 464 -8.64 8.84 13.51
CA THR A 464 -8.37 9.76 12.40
C THR A 464 -7.08 10.52 12.67
N ALA A 465 -6.54 11.20 11.65
CA ALA A 465 -5.35 12.01 11.84
C ALA A 465 -5.62 13.28 12.70
N SER A 466 -6.86 13.78 12.69
CA SER A 466 -7.32 14.83 13.59
C SER A 466 -7.40 14.31 15.03
N GLU A 467 -8.06 13.17 15.27
CA GLU A 467 -8.10 12.54 16.59
C GLU A 467 -6.69 12.23 17.17
N VAL A 468 -5.69 11.92 16.32
CA VAL A 468 -4.28 11.79 16.76
C VAL A 468 -3.67 13.16 17.09
N ARG A 469 -3.95 14.21 16.32
CA ARG A 469 -3.48 15.58 16.58
C ARG A 469 -4.03 16.11 17.90
N ASP A 470 -5.33 15.96 18.12
CA ASP A 470 -6.04 16.42 19.32
C ASP A 470 -5.47 15.76 20.57
N VAL A 471 -5.20 14.44 20.51
CA VAL A 471 -4.53 13.70 21.58
C VAL A 471 -3.11 14.21 21.86
N ILE A 472 -2.35 14.61 20.84
CA ILE A 472 -1.00 15.17 21.02
C ILE A 472 -1.09 16.57 21.65
N GLN A 473 -2.02 17.41 21.19
CA GLN A 473 -2.24 18.77 21.71
C GLN A 473 -2.77 18.77 23.15
N ALA A 474 -3.70 17.89 23.48
CA ALA A 474 -4.27 17.75 24.83
C ALA A 474 -3.30 17.08 25.83
N HIS A 475 -2.29 16.36 25.35
CA HIS A 475 -1.36 15.59 26.20
C HIS A 475 0.12 15.82 25.85
N PRO A 476 0.63 17.07 25.97
CA PRO A 476 2.03 17.40 25.68
C PRO A 476 3.03 16.64 26.59
N GLU A 477 2.60 16.20 27.77
CA GLU A 477 3.38 15.37 28.69
C GLU A 477 3.91 14.07 28.07
N LEU A 478 3.21 13.52 27.06
CA LEU A 478 3.70 12.36 26.29
C LEU A 478 5.07 12.61 25.65
N MET A 479 5.40 13.87 25.32
CA MET A 479 6.67 14.27 24.74
C MET A 479 7.81 14.34 25.75
N ARG A 480 7.54 14.57 27.04
CA ARG A 480 8.56 14.63 28.09
C ARG A 480 9.12 13.23 28.38
N LEU A 481 8.27 12.21 28.29
CA LEU A 481 8.58 10.80 28.53
C LEU A 481 9.43 10.10 27.45
N ARG A 482 9.82 10.82 26.38
CA ARG A 482 10.71 10.29 25.33
C ARG A 482 12.06 9.81 25.88
N GLY A 483 12.60 10.52 26.88
CA GLY A 483 13.90 10.18 27.50
C GLY A 483 13.87 8.83 28.21
N PHE A 484 12.84 8.62 29.04
CA PHE A 484 12.56 7.35 29.71
C PHE A 484 12.40 6.21 28.68
N ALA A 485 11.60 6.40 27.64
CA ALA A 485 11.32 5.37 26.64
C ALA A 485 12.55 4.95 25.80
N ARG A 486 13.54 5.84 25.62
CA ARG A 486 14.83 5.51 25.00
C ARG A 486 15.67 4.59 25.90
N LYS A 487 15.76 4.88 27.20
CA LYS A 487 16.47 4.05 28.18
C LYS A 487 15.80 2.69 28.39
N MET A 488 14.48 2.63 28.26
CA MET A 488 13.67 1.41 28.40
C MET A 488 13.58 0.53 27.13
N VAL A 489 14.24 0.89 26.02
CA VAL A 489 14.13 0.17 24.73
C VAL A 489 14.53 -1.33 24.78
N ARG A 490 15.36 -1.72 25.77
CA ARG A 490 15.72 -3.13 26.01
C ARG A 490 14.58 -3.95 26.64
N TYR A 491 13.64 -3.31 27.33
CA TYR A 491 12.53 -3.92 28.06
C TYR A 491 11.23 -3.98 27.26
N GLY A 492 11.11 -3.27 26.14
CA GLY A 492 9.92 -3.41 25.29
C GLY A 492 9.78 -2.31 24.25
N ARG A 493 8.56 -2.16 23.73
CA ARG A 493 8.24 -1.21 22.66
C ARG A 493 8.13 0.18 23.26
N SER A 494 8.91 1.14 22.78
CA SER A 494 8.99 2.49 23.36
C SER A 494 7.63 3.19 23.52
N SER A 495 6.67 3.01 22.59
CA SER A 495 5.33 3.60 22.72
C SER A 495 4.47 2.97 23.82
N ALA A 496 4.67 1.68 24.13
CA ALA A 496 4.06 1.05 25.31
C ALA A 496 4.66 1.62 26.61
N MET A 497 5.99 1.84 26.63
CA MET A 497 6.68 2.45 27.77
C MET A 497 6.22 3.89 28.02
N VAL A 498 6.12 4.74 26.98
CA VAL A 498 5.61 6.12 27.12
C VAL A 498 4.18 6.11 27.65
N TYR A 499 3.28 5.33 27.05
CA TYR A 499 1.87 5.33 27.47
C TYR A 499 1.69 4.83 28.91
N ALA A 500 2.39 3.75 29.30
CA ALA A 500 2.31 3.24 30.66
C ALA A 500 2.91 4.22 31.68
N ALA A 501 4.05 4.85 31.38
CA ALA A 501 4.64 5.88 32.24
C ALA A 501 3.76 7.12 32.39
N TYR A 502 3.13 7.57 31.30
CA TYR A 502 2.14 8.66 31.34
C TYR A 502 0.96 8.32 32.25
N ARG A 503 0.46 7.07 32.16
CA ARG A 503 -0.63 6.58 33.03
C ARG A 503 -0.25 6.47 34.50
N VAL A 504 1.01 6.12 34.79
CA VAL A 504 1.55 6.11 36.17
C VAL A 504 1.60 7.53 36.72
N LEU A 505 2.21 8.47 36.01
CA LEU A 505 2.34 9.86 36.47
C LEU A 505 1.00 10.60 36.57
N ARG A 506 0.02 10.27 35.72
CA ARG A 506 -1.34 10.85 35.79
C ARG A 506 -2.17 10.28 36.95
N ASP A 507 -1.78 9.13 37.49
CA ASP A 507 -2.48 8.46 38.59
C ASP A 507 -1.91 8.88 39.97
N ASP A 508 -0.59 9.01 40.08
CA ASP A 508 0.11 9.66 41.20
C ASP A 508 1.45 10.22 40.69
N PRO A 509 1.63 11.56 40.58
CA PRO A 509 2.88 12.12 40.06
C PRO A 509 4.10 11.78 40.93
N THR A 510 3.99 12.00 42.25
CA THR A 510 5.12 11.89 43.18
C THR A 510 5.57 10.44 43.36
N LEU A 511 4.62 9.52 43.59
CA LEU A 511 4.96 8.11 43.73
C LEU A 511 5.26 7.47 42.36
N GLY A 512 4.68 8.02 41.29
CA GLY A 512 4.94 7.62 39.91
C GLY A 512 6.36 7.92 39.46
N GLU A 513 6.92 9.09 39.79
CA GLU A 513 8.33 9.40 39.55
C GLU A 513 9.25 8.38 40.25
N VAL A 514 8.98 8.06 41.52
CA VAL A 514 9.74 7.05 42.29
C VAL A 514 9.64 5.66 41.65
N PHE A 515 8.46 5.28 41.14
CA PHE A 515 8.29 4.00 40.43
C PHE A 515 9.07 3.97 39.11
N LEU A 516 9.00 5.04 38.31
CA LEU A 516 9.64 5.11 37.00
C LEU A 516 11.17 5.20 37.10
N ASP A 517 11.70 5.97 38.06
CA ASP A 517 13.14 5.99 38.35
C ASP A 517 13.66 4.60 38.75
N ARG A 518 12.99 3.94 39.70
CA ARG A 518 13.35 2.57 40.12
C ARG A 518 13.19 1.56 38.99
N LEU A 519 12.20 1.73 38.11
CA LEU A 519 12.01 0.89 36.92
C LEU A 519 13.07 1.12 35.85
N GLU A 520 13.65 2.32 35.79
CA GLU A 520 14.76 2.66 34.91
C GLU A 520 16.11 2.14 35.45
N THR A 521 16.44 2.50 36.70
CA THR A 521 17.75 2.25 37.34
C THR A 521 17.87 0.83 37.91
N ALA A 522 16.81 0.33 38.53
CA ALA A 522 16.80 -0.81 39.47
C ALA A 522 17.75 -0.67 40.68
N ALA A 523 18.15 0.56 41.04
CA ALA A 523 19.00 0.81 42.19
C ALA A 523 18.27 0.56 43.52
N ASN A 524 18.98 0.03 44.52
CA ASN A 524 18.54 -0.11 45.90
C ASN A 524 17.22 -0.89 46.11
N LEU A 525 16.93 -1.88 45.25
CA LEU A 525 15.76 -2.75 45.36
C LEU A 525 16.13 -4.09 46.02
N PRO A 526 15.39 -4.57 47.04
CA PRO A 526 15.62 -5.89 47.63
C PRO A 526 15.22 -7.01 46.66
N ALA A 527 15.78 -8.22 46.87
CA ALA A 527 15.38 -9.41 46.14
C ALA A 527 13.86 -9.64 46.25
N GLY A 528 13.22 -10.05 45.14
CA GLY A 528 11.76 -10.22 45.06
C GLY A 528 10.95 -8.93 44.84
N HIS A 529 11.55 -7.75 44.93
CA HIS A 529 10.82 -6.47 44.76
C HIS A 529 10.06 -6.42 43.43
N VAL A 530 8.82 -5.92 43.47
CA VAL A 530 7.87 -5.95 42.33
C VAL A 530 8.44 -5.36 41.03
N ILE A 531 9.28 -4.32 41.12
CA ILE A 531 9.94 -3.67 39.98
C ILE A 531 11.01 -4.56 39.33
N LEU A 532 11.73 -5.39 40.11
CA LEU A 532 12.70 -6.34 39.54
C LEU A 532 11.96 -7.41 38.74
N ARG A 533 10.93 -8.02 39.33
CA ARG A 533 10.05 -8.99 38.65
C ARG A 533 9.41 -8.40 37.38
N LEU A 534 8.98 -7.13 37.42
CA LEU A 534 8.48 -6.42 36.23
C LEU A 534 9.56 -6.32 35.14
N ARG A 535 10.81 -5.98 35.47
CA ARG A 535 11.89 -5.86 34.48
C ARG A 535 12.19 -7.19 33.80
N ASP A 536 12.27 -8.27 34.57
CA ASP A 536 12.47 -9.62 34.03
C ASP A 536 11.29 -10.01 33.11
N ARG A 537 10.06 -9.78 33.58
CA ARG A 537 8.85 -10.07 32.81
C ARG A 537 8.73 -9.25 31.53
N LEU A 538 9.20 -8.01 31.54
CA LEU A 538 9.27 -7.17 30.34
C LEU A 538 10.29 -7.68 29.31
N ILE A 539 11.41 -8.28 29.74
CA ILE A 539 12.35 -8.95 28.83
C ILE A 539 11.65 -10.11 28.09
N ASP A 540 10.90 -10.96 28.80
CA ASP A 540 10.10 -12.04 28.19
C ASP A 540 9.06 -11.47 27.20
N LEU A 541 8.32 -10.46 27.65
CA LEU A 541 7.25 -9.82 26.88
C LEU A 541 7.78 -8.93 25.74
N ARG A 542 9.09 -8.79 25.52
CA ARG A 542 9.67 -7.92 24.48
C ARG A 542 9.13 -8.22 23.07
N LYS A 543 8.80 -9.49 22.78
CA LYS A 543 8.18 -9.93 21.51
C LYS A 543 6.65 -9.87 21.50
N ALA A 544 6.00 -9.76 22.65
CA ALA A 544 4.55 -9.64 22.78
C ALA A 544 4.03 -8.31 22.17
N ASP A 545 2.71 -8.15 22.12
CA ASP A 545 2.09 -6.91 21.67
C ASP A 545 2.21 -5.76 22.71
N GLN A 546 1.75 -4.58 22.34
CA GLN A 546 1.85 -3.38 23.18
C GLN A 546 0.92 -3.44 24.40
N ASN A 547 -0.24 -4.09 24.31
CA ASN A 547 -1.18 -4.17 25.43
C ASN A 547 -0.62 -5.05 26.54
N ALA A 548 -0.09 -6.24 26.22
CA ALA A 548 0.53 -7.12 27.21
C ALA A 548 1.65 -6.40 28.02
N GLN A 549 2.47 -5.58 27.35
CA GLN A 549 3.50 -4.77 28.02
C GLN A 549 2.91 -3.67 28.90
N ILE A 550 1.87 -2.98 28.43
CA ILE A 550 1.16 -1.92 29.19
C ILE A 550 0.49 -2.51 30.44
N ASP A 551 -0.24 -3.61 30.28
CA ASP A 551 -1.05 -4.22 31.32
C ASP A 551 -0.18 -4.80 32.45
N GLU A 552 1.00 -5.36 32.11
CA GLU A 552 2.01 -5.78 33.10
C GLU A 552 2.58 -4.59 33.90
N ILE A 553 2.94 -3.47 33.24
CA ILE A 553 3.44 -2.27 33.92
C ILE A 553 2.37 -1.68 34.84
N LEU A 554 1.12 -1.55 34.36
CA LEU A 554 0.02 -1.00 35.15
C LEU A 554 -0.39 -1.94 36.31
N GLY A 555 -0.30 -3.25 36.12
CA GLY A 555 -0.51 -4.24 37.18
C GLY A 555 0.59 -4.19 38.26
N ALA A 556 1.85 -4.00 37.86
CA ALA A 556 2.97 -3.80 38.79
C ALA A 556 2.88 -2.45 39.52
N TRP A 557 2.50 -1.39 38.83
CA TRP A 557 2.20 -0.07 39.42
C TRP A 557 1.09 -0.18 40.47
N ALA A 558 -0.04 -0.83 40.17
CA ALA A 558 -1.13 -1.00 41.12
C ALA A 558 -0.74 -1.77 42.39
N LYS A 559 0.26 -2.66 42.32
CA LYS A 559 0.87 -3.33 43.48
C LYS A 559 1.80 -2.39 44.23
N PHE A 560 2.70 -1.70 43.53
CA PHE A 560 3.65 -0.76 44.12
C PHE A 560 2.97 0.41 44.85
N ARG A 561 1.92 0.99 44.25
CA ARG A 561 1.11 2.08 44.83
C ARG A 561 0.48 1.69 46.17
N LYS A 562 0.10 0.42 46.35
CA LYS A 562 -0.47 -0.08 47.62
C LYS A 562 0.57 -0.21 48.73
N ASN A 563 1.82 -0.52 48.40
CA ASN A 563 2.92 -0.56 49.36
C ASN A 563 4.29 -0.46 48.62
N PRO A 564 4.94 0.72 48.64
CA PRO A 564 6.18 0.98 47.91
C PRO A 564 7.45 0.28 48.45
N ARG A 565 7.31 -0.56 49.48
CA ARG A 565 8.41 -1.25 50.17
C ARG A 565 8.42 -2.77 49.97
N ILE A 566 7.45 -3.39 49.28
CA ILE A 566 7.33 -4.86 49.31
C ILE A 566 8.41 -5.59 48.48
N PRO A 567 9.24 -6.47 49.10
CA PRO A 567 9.64 -7.73 48.49
C PRO A 567 8.47 -8.73 48.62
N LEU A 568 7.88 -9.13 47.49
CA LEU A 568 6.84 -10.17 47.40
C LEU A 568 7.41 -11.38 46.68
#